data_AF-A0A6G1LV59-F1
#
_entry.id   AF-A0A6G1LV59-F1
#
_cell.length_a   1.000
_cell.length_b   1.000
_cell.length_c   1.000
_cell.angle_alpha   90.00
_cell.angle_beta   90.00
_cell.angle_gamma   90.00
#
_symmetry.space_group_name_H-M   'P 1'
#
loop_
_entity.id
_entity.type
_entity.pdbx_description
1 polymer ?
#
loop_
_entity_poly.entity_id
_entity_poly.type
_entity_poly.pdbx_seq_one_letter_code
_entity_poly.pdbx_strand_id
1 'polypeptide(L)'
;MFFVTYLPQAAILTFVDGPIAFVNAAMLVLSESSTLILLISKWWWLDDATVEVFDAVLVQQNQTALVSAGREIKPTGGSDPLSKLGKRLKKPFGDGLVKSLIRYVVLLPLNFIPIIGTIIFFVLNARNVGPAHHARYFQLKGFSNTERADYIKKNQGGYVGFGLACVLLNLVPIVNIVFAFTHTVGAALWAVKLEKIEASRGMKEE
;
A
#
# COMPACT_ATOMS: atom_id res chain seq x y z
N MET A 1 25.63 3.13 -0.35
CA MET A 1 26.16 2.92 -1.71
C MET A 1 27.67 2.69 -1.70
N PHE A 2 28.49 3.55 -1.08
CA PHE A 2 29.95 3.40 -1.11
C PHE A 2 30.52 1.99 -0.81
N PHE A 3 30.17 1.39 0.33
CA PHE A 3 30.72 0.07 0.69
C PHE A 3 30.04 -1.11 -0.03
N VAL A 4 28.80 -0.93 -0.48
CA VAL A 4 27.95 -2.02 -0.99
C VAL A 4 27.99 -2.10 -2.52
N THR A 5 28.03 -0.96 -3.21
CA THR A 5 28.03 -0.87 -4.67
C THR A 5 29.37 -0.36 -5.18
N TYR A 6 29.86 0.78 -4.70
CA TYR A 6 31.09 1.40 -5.23
C TYR A 6 32.34 0.52 -5.06
N LEU A 7 32.65 0.03 -3.87
CA LEU A 7 33.87 -0.78 -3.66
C LEU A 7 33.86 -2.08 -4.48
N PRO A 8 32.78 -2.90 -4.48
CA PRO A 8 32.70 -4.07 -5.34
C PRO A 8 32.72 -3.73 -6.84
N GLN A 9 31.96 -2.71 -7.30
CA GLN A 9 31.95 -2.31 -8.71
C GLN A 9 33.30 -1.78 -9.17
N ALA A 10 33.96 -0.94 -8.37
CA ALA A 10 35.30 -0.43 -8.67
C ALA A 10 36.32 -1.58 -8.73
N ALA A 11 36.24 -2.54 -7.81
CA ALA A 11 37.12 -3.72 -7.83
C ALA A 11 36.93 -4.55 -9.11
N ILE A 12 35.68 -4.80 -9.53
CA ILE A 12 35.39 -5.53 -10.78
C ILE A 12 35.83 -4.74 -12.01
N LEU A 13 35.48 -3.44 -12.09
CA LEU A 13 35.82 -2.59 -13.23
C LEU A 13 37.32 -2.36 -13.35
N THR A 14 38.09 -2.42 -12.26
CA THR A 14 39.56 -2.26 -12.31
C THR A 14 40.21 -3.36 -13.15
N PHE A 15 39.63 -4.56 -13.22
CA PHE A 15 40.13 -5.64 -14.09
C PHE A 15 39.86 -5.40 -15.58
N VAL A 16 38.93 -4.51 -15.93
CA VAL A 16 38.51 -4.24 -17.33
C VAL A 16 39.02 -2.89 -17.81
N ASP A 17 38.80 -1.84 -17.02
CA ASP A 17 39.06 -0.43 -17.38
C ASP A 17 40.37 0.12 -16.75
N GLY A 18 41.06 -0.68 -15.93
CA GLY A 18 42.28 -0.25 -15.25
C GLY A 18 42.05 0.93 -14.30
N PRO A 19 42.98 1.91 -14.19
CA PRO A 19 42.86 3.03 -13.25
C PRO A 19 41.64 3.95 -13.47
N ILE A 20 41.05 3.97 -14.67
CA ILE A 20 39.87 4.80 -14.99
C ILE A 20 38.60 4.21 -14.34
N ALA A 21 38.64 2.93 -13.96
CA ALA A 21 37.54 2.21 -13.29
C ALA A 21 36.98 2.94 -12.07
N PHE A 22 37.82 3.60 -11.28
CA PHE A 22 37.39 4.33 -10.08
C PHE A 22 36.48 5.52 -10.42
N VAL A 23 36.72 6.19 -11.54
CA VAL A 23 35.90 7.31 -12.02
C VAL A 23 34.60 6.81 -12.63
N ASN A 24 34.66 5.76 -13.46
CA ASN A 24 33.48 5.13 -14.05
C ASN A 24 32.54 4.57 -12.97
N ALA A 25 33.09 3.83 -12.00
CA ALA A 25 32.34 3.32 -10.86
C ALA A 25 31.71 4.45 -10.04
N ALA A 26 32.41 5.58 -9.85
CA ALA A 26 31.86 6.73 -9.16
C ALA A 26 30.65 7.31 -9.91
N MET A 27 30.76 7.53 -11.23
CA MET A 27 29.65 8.03 -12.04
C MET A 27 28.44 7.10 -12.03
N LEU A 28 28.67 5.78 -12.15
CA LEU A 28 27.60 4.78 -12.11
C LEU A 28 26.87 4.78 -10.76
N VAL A 29 27.62 4.79 -9.66
CA VAL A 29 27.05 4.82 -8.31
C VAL A 29 26.30 6.13 -8.04
N LEU A 30 26.77 7.27 -8.55
CA LEU A 30 26.01 8.52 -8.47
C LEU A 30 24.68 8.42 -9.23
N SER A 31 24.68 7.84 -10.44
CA SER A 31 23.47 7.63 -11.24
C SER A 31 22.48 6.70 -10.54
N GLU A 32 22.95 5.55 -10.02
CA GLU A 32 22.15 4.61 -9.24
C GLU A 32 21.60 5.26 -7.96
N SER A 33 22.41 6.06 -7.26
CA SER A 33 21.99 6.78 -6.06
C SER A 33 20.90 7.80 -6.38
N SER A 34 21.04 8.56 -7.46
CA SER A 34 20.03 9.54 -7.89
C SER A 34 18.70 8.86 -8.25
N THR A 35 18.77 7.71 -8.92
CA THR A 35 17.60 6.91 -9.26
C THR A 35 16.93 6.37 -8.01
N LEU A 36 17.70 5.85 -7.05
CA LEU A 36 17.18 5.37 -5.78
C LEU A 36 16.53 6.49 -4.97
N ILE A 37 17.14 7.67 -4.90
CA ILE A 37 16.57 8.84 -4.23
C ILE A 37 15.23 9.22 -4.87
N LEU A 38 15.13 9.24 -6.20
CA LEU A 38 13.90 9.53 -6.91
C LEU A 38 12.82 8.46 -6.65
N LEU A 39 13.20 7.18 -6.63
CA LEU A 39 12.28 6.08 -6.33
C LEU A 39 11.74 6.16 -4.89
N ILE A 40 12.62 6.40 -3.92
CA ILE A 40 12.25 6.54 -2.51
C ILE A 40 11.35 7.77 -2.31
N SER A 41 11.69 8.90 -2.94
CA SER A 41 10.89 10.14 -2.86
C SER A 41 9.47 9.93 -3.39
N LYS A 42 9.33 9.21 -4.52
CA LYS A 42 8.03 8.83 -5.08
C LYS A 42 7.25 7.90 -4.15
N TRP A 43 7.94 6.98 -3.46
CA TRP A 43 7.30 6.01 -2.57
C TRP A 43 6.70 6.69 -1.33
N TRP A 44 7.41 7.65 -0.72
CA TRP A 44 6.88 8.41 0.42
C TRP A 44 5.66 9.26 0.03
N TRP A 45 5.70 9.91 -1.12
CA TRP A 45 4.59 10.76 -1.60
C TRP A 45 3.32 9.95 -1.93
N LEU A 46 3.48 8.70 -2.36
CA LEU A 46 2.39 7.81 -2.72
C LEU A 46 1.49 7.44 -1.52
N ASP A 47 2.08 7.20 -0.35
CA ASP A 47 1.32 6.85 0.86
C ASP A 47 0.42 8.02 1.31
N ASP A 48 0.92 9.25 1.23
CA ASP A 48 0.10 10.41 1.54
C ASP A 48 -0.99 10.63 0.48
N ALA A 49 -0.62 10.58 -0.81
CA ALA A 49 -1.56 10.79 -1.91
C ALA A 49 -2.69 9.74 -1.94
N THR A 50 -2.38 8.47 -1.66
CA THR A 50 -3.40 7.40 -1.62
C THR A 50 -4.41 7.60 -0.49
N VAL A 51 -3.99 8.00 0.71
CA VAL A 51 -4.92 8.32 1.81
C VAL A 51 -5.82 9.51 1.46
N GLU A 52 -5.30 10.51 0.75
CA GLU A 52 -6.10 11.64 0.26
C GLU A 52 -7.11 11.23 -0.79
N VAL A 53 -6.71 10.41 -1.76
CA VAL A 53 -7.61 9.86 -2.78
C VAL A 53 -8.69 8.99 -2.13
N PHE A 54 -8.34 8.17 -1.14
CA PHE A 54 -9.31 7.35 -0.41
C PHE A 54 -10.39 8.20 0.25
N ASP A 55 -9.99 9.21 1.02
CA ASP A 55 -10.92 10.11 1.71
C ASP A 55 -11.71 10.96 0.70
N ALA A 56 -11.10 11.40 -0.41
CA ALA A 56 -11.79 12.14 -1.47
C ALA A 56 -12.91 11.32 -2.12
N VAL A 57 -12.69 10.02 -2.38
CA VAL A 57 -13.73 9.11 -2.89
C VAL A 57 -14.86 8.94 -1.89
N LEU A 58 -14.57 8.83 -0.59
CA LEU A 58 -15.61 8.78 0.44
C LEU A 58 -16.46 10.06 0.46
N VAL A 59 -15.81 11.23 0.41
CA VAL A 59 -16.50 12.54 0.35
C VAL A 59 -17.38 12.63 -0.90
N GLN A 60 -16.87 12.21 -2.06
CA GLN A 60 -17.63 12.20 -3.32
C GLN A 60 -18.86 11.29 -3.26
N GLN A 61 -18.79 10.21 -2.49
CA GLN A 61 -19.88 9.24 -2.32
C GLN A 61 -20.82 9.57 -1.14
N ASN A 62 -20.80 10.82 -0.65
CA ASN A 62 -21.59 11.32 0.48
C ASN A 62 -21.32 10.61 1.81
N GLN A 63 -20.16 9.99 1.99
CA GLN A 63 -19.72 9.38 3.25
C GLN A 63 -18.90 10.37 4.10
N THR A 64 -19.33 11.63 4.15
CA THR A 64 -18.62 12.72 4.85
C THR A 64 -18.62 12.54 6.37
N ALA A 65 -19.69 11.96 6.93
CA ALA A 65 -19.78 11.63 8.36
C ALA A 65 -18.67 10.65 8.78
N LEU A 66 -18.38 9.63 7.97
CA LEU A 66 -17.31 8.67 8.24
C LEU A 66 -15.92 9.31 8.19
N VAL A 67 -15.68 10.23 7.25
CA VAL A 67 -14.39 10.93 7.13
C VAL A 67 -14.17 11.92 8.28
N SER A 68 -15.25 12.55 8.78
CA SER A 68 -15.21 13.48 9.90
C SER A 68 -14.72 12.86 11.22
N ALA A 69 -14.85 11.53 11.38
CA ALA A 69 -14.32 10.81 12.52
C ALA A 69 -12.78 10.73 12.55
N GLY A 70 -12.11 10.93 11.41
CA GLY A 70 -10.65 10.80 11.28
C GLY A 70 -9.91 12.05 10.80
N ARG A 71 -10.60 13.16 10.53
CA ARG A 71 -10.07 14.49 10.19
C ARG A 71 -11.05 15.59 10.59
N GLU A 72 -10.53 16.76 11.00
CA GLU A 72 -11.34 17.99 11.04
C GLU A 72 -11.71 18.40 9.61
N ILE A 73 -13.01 18.45 9.29
CA ILE A 73 -13.50 18.99 8.02
C ILE A 73 -13.55 20.51 8.18
N LYS A 74 -12.70 21.25 7.46
CA LYS A 74 -12.82 22.70 7.40
C LYS A 74 -13.98 23.08 6.47
N PRO A 75 -14.95 23.91 6.92
CA PRO A 75 -16.03 24.37 6.07
C PRO A 75 -15.53 25.54 5.21
N THR A 76 -14.90 25.24 4.08
CA THR A 76 -14.55 26.26 3.07
C THR A 76 -15.16 25.89 1.72
N GLY A 77 -16.01 26.79 1.22
CA GLY A 77 -16.91 26.61 0.07
C GLY A 77 -16.24 26.57 -1.30
N GLY A 78 -15.43 25.55 -1.55
CA GLY A 78 -14.95 25.18 -2.89
C GLY A 78 -15.53 23.84 -3.36
N SER A 79 -15.77 23.69 -4.66
CA SER A 79 -16.28 22.48 -5.32
C SER A 79 -15.30 21.31 -5.38
N ASP A 80 -14.08 21.49 -4.86
CA ASP A 80 -12.97 20.55 -5.06
C ASP A 80 -12.79 19.64 -3.82
N PRO A 81 -13.03 18.31 -3.92
CA PRO A 81 -12.99 17.39 -2.78
C PRO A 81 -11.65 17.37 -2.03
N LEU A 82 -10.53 17.64 -2.72
CA LEU A 82 -9.18 17.72 -2.12
C LEU A 82 -9.04 18.92 -1.16
N SER A 83 -9.70 20.03 -1.47
CA SER A 83 -9.58 21.28 -0.72
C SER A 83 -10.28 21.27 0.65
N LYS A 84 -11.08 20.24 0.93
CA LYS A 84 -11.85 20.07 2.18
C LYS A 84 -11.13 19.24 3.26
N LEU A 85 -9.93 18.75 2.98
CA LEU A 85 -9.21 17.82 3.85
C LEU A 85 -8.26 18.57 4.80
N GLY A 86 -8.51 18.52 6.12
CA GLY A 86 -7.67 19.10 7.18
C GLY A 86 -6.42 18.28 7.56
N LYS A 87 -5.69 18.71 8.62
CA LYS A 87 -4.45 18.07 9.10
C LYS A 87 -4.70 16.68 9.74
N ARG A 88 -3.78 15.74 9.50
CA ARG A 88 -3.84 14.32 9.94
C ARG A 88 -3.49 14.16 11.43
N LEU A 89 -4.19 13.25 12.12
CA LEU A 89 -4.08 13.04 13.58
C LEU A 89 -3.43 11.71 14.04
N LYS A 90 -3.06 10.77 13.15
CA LYS A 90 -2.49 9.46 13.57
C LYS A 90 -1.25 9.04 12.76
N LYS A 91 -0.21 8.59 13.48
CA LYS A 91 1.10 8.15 12.97
C LYS A 91 1.03 6.80 12.22
N PRO A 92 1.93 6.57 11.23
CA PRO A 92 1.97 5.32 10.48
C PRO A 92 2.68 4.22 11.29
N PHE A 93 1.91 3.15 11.52
CA PHE A 93 2.26 1.75 11.77
C PHE A 93 3.64 1.41 12.38
N GLY A 94 3.62 1.03 13.66
CA GLY A 94 4.72 0.37 14.36
C GLY A 94 4.63 -1.16 14.32
N ASP A 95 5.83 -1.77 14.27
CA ASP A 95 6.22 -3.16 14.55
C ASP A 95 5.63 -4.30 13.69
N GLY A 96 6.16 -4.43 12.46
CA GLY A 96 5.89 -5.56 11.55
C GLY A 96 7.09 -6.41 11.13
N LEU A 97 8.33 -6.04 11.49
CA LEU A 97 9.54 -6.61 10.88
C LEU A 97 9.71 -8.11 11.16
N VAL A 98 9.55 -8.53 12.43
CA VAL A 98 9.74 -9.93 12.85
C VAL A 98 8.67 -10.84 12.25
N LYS A 99 7.42 -10.36 12.18
CA LYS A 99 6.29 -11.11 11.61
C LYS A 99 6.44 -11.28 10.09
N SER A 100 7.00 -10.28 9.41
CA SER A 100 7.35 -10.36 7.98
C SER A 100 8.50 -11.33 7.70
N LEU A 101 9.54 -11.35 8.56
CA LEU A 101 10.66 -12.30 8.46
C LEU A 101 10.23 -13.75 8.63
N ILE A 102 9.44 -14.06 9.66
CA ILE A 102 8.91 -15.42 9.91
C ILE A 102 8.07 -15.88 8.72
N ARG A 103 7.22 -15.00 8.20
CA ARG A 103 6.41 -15.31 7.01
C ARG A 103 7.27 -15.58 5.78
N TYR A 104 8.35 -14.82 5.59
CA TYR A 104 9.26 -15.03 4.47
C TYR A 104 9.95 -16.40 4.54
N VAL A 105 10.44 -16.78 5.74
CA VAL A 105 11.06 -18.10 5.98
C VAL A 105 10.06 -19.24 5.74
N VAL A 106 8.81 -19.10 6.19
CA VAL A 106 7.75 -20.11 5.98
C VAL A 106 7.29 -20.19 4.52
N LEU A 107 7.34 -19.10 3.76
CA LEU A 107 6.97 -19.08 2.33
C LEU A 107 8.11 -19.50 1.40
N LEU A 108 9.35 -19.58 1.88
CA LEU A 108 10.53 -19.95 1.07
C LEU A 108 10.41 -21.37 0.47
N PRO A 109 9.98 -22.42 1.20
CA PRO A 109 9.79 -23.76 0.65
C PRO A 109 8.66 -23.84 -0.41
N LEU A 110 7.69 -22.91 -0.36
CA LEU A 110 6.56 -22.88 -1.28
C LEU A 110 6.97 -22.51 -2.72
N ASN A 111 8.15 -21.91 -2.90
CA ASN A 111 8.72 -21.60 -4.22
C ASN A 111 9.20 -22.84 -5.00
N PHE A 112 9.32 -24.01 -4.36
CA PHE A 112 9.83 -25.24 -5.00
C PHE A 112 8.76 -26.05 -5.75
N ILE A 113 7.50 -25.60 -5.77
CA ILE A 113 6.42 -26.28 -6.51
C ILE A 113 5.97 -25.36 -7.65
N PRO A 114 6.42 -25.60 -8.90
CA PRO A 114 6.02 -24.78 -10.04
C PRO A 114 4.50 -24.79 -10.20
N ILE A 115 3.93 -23.60 -10.49
CA ILE A 115 2.52 -23.35 -10.77
C ILE A 115 1.61 -23.41 -9.53
N ILE A 116 1.54 -24.53 -8.80
CA ILE A 116 0.67 -24.64 -7.62
C ILE A 116 1.20 -23.77 -6.48
N GLY A 117 2.52 -23.76 -6.26
CA GLY A 117 3.16 -22.92 -5.25
C GLY A 117 2.91 -21.43 -5.50
N THR A 118 2.95 -20.99 -6.76
CA THR A 118 2.67 -19.60 -7.16
C THR A 118 1.23 -19.19 -6.91
N ILE A 119 0.26 -20.05 -7.24
CA ILE A 119 -1.16 -19.78 -6.99
C ILE A 119 -1.44 -19.67 -5.49
N ILE A 120 -0.93 -20.62 -4.69
CA ILE A 120 -1.07 -20.58 -3.23
C ILE A 120 -0.39 -19.33 -2.67
N PHE A 121 0.80 -18.98 -3.16
CA PHE A 121 1.52 -17.77 -2.78
C PHE A 121 0.68 -16.52 -3.03
N PHE A 122 0.07 -16.38 -4.21
CA PHE A 122 -0.80 -15.24 -4.52
C PHE A 122 -2.03 -15.18 -3.61
N VAL A 123 -2.70 -16.31 -3.34
CA VAL A 123 -3.86 -16.32 -2.44
C VAL A 123 -3.47 -15.96 -1.00
N LEU A 124 -2.35 -16.49 -0.50
CA LEU A 124 -1.84 -16.15 0.83
C LEU A 124 -1.41 -14.68 0.90
N ASN A 125 -0.81 -14.15 -0.16
CA ASN A 125 -0.43 -12.75 -0.24
C ASN A 125 -1.68 -11.85 -0.26
N ALA A 126 -2.65 -12.16 -1.12
CA ALA A 126 -3.94 -11.49 -1.26
C ALA A 126 -4.69 -11.36 0.08
N ARG A 127 -4.65 -12.40 0.93
CA ARG A 127 -5.27 -12.37 2.27
C ARG A 127 -4.76 -11.23 3.16
N ASN A 128 -3.57 -10.71 2.89
CA ASN A 128 -2.97 -9.60 3.63
C ASN A 128 -3.06 -8.28 2.86
N VAL A 129 -2.94 -8.32 1.54
CA VAL A 129 -3.07 -7.15 0.66
C VAL A 129 -4.46 -6.52 0.76
N GLY A 130 -5.53 -7.32 0.71
CA GLY A 130 -6.89 -6.79 0.77
C GLY A 130 -7.17 -5.97 2.05
N PRO A 131 -6.96 -6.54 3.25
CA PRO A 131 -7.14 -5.80 4.49
C PRO A 131 -6.16 -4.64 4.71
N ALA A 132 -5.01 -4.63 4.02
CA ALA A 132 -4.07 -3.52 4.07
C ALA A 132 -4.63 -2.28 3.37
N HIS A 133 -5.25 -2.45 2.20
CA HIS A 133 -5.89 -1.33 1.49
C HIS A 133 -7.16 -0.80 2.18
N HIS A 134 -7.80 -1.58 3.06
CA HIS A 134 -8.88 -1.10 3.95
C HIS A 134 -8.39 -0.55 5.30
N ALA A 135 -7.07 -0.44 5.53
CA ALA A 135 -6.55 0.08 6.80
C ALA A 135 -7.13 1.46 7.15
N ARG A 136 -7.28 2.35 6.15
CA ARG A 136 -7.88 3.67 6.34
C ARG A 136 -9.35 3.58 6.74
N TYR A 137 -10.13 2.70 6.12
CA TYR A 137 -11.52 2.45 6.49
C TYR A 137 -11.67 2.02 7.96
N PHE A 138 -10.87 1.04 8.40
CA PHE A 138 -10.90 0.59 9.79
C PHE A 138 -10.48 1.69 10.78
N GLN A 139 -9.52 2.53 10.37
CA GLN A 139 -9.12 3.68 11.15
C GLN A 139 -10.27 4.69 11.30
N LEU A 140 -11.01 4.98 10.22
CA LEU A 140 -12.16 5.90 10.23
C LEU A 140 -13.32 5.35 11.07
N LYS A 141 -13.55 4.03 11.03
CA LYS A 141 -14.53 3.34 11.90
C LYS A 141 -14.09 3.26 13.36
N GLY A 142 -12.86 3.65 13.69
CA GLY A 142 -12.33 3.57 15.06
C GLY A 142 -12.11 2.16 15.58
N PHE A 143 -12.01 1.15 14.71
CA PHE A 143 -11.85 -0.24 15.12
C PHE A 143 -10.56 -0.45 15.93
N SER A 144 -10.68 -1.19 17.03
CA SER A 144 -9.56 -1.80 17.74
C SER A 144 -8.93 -2.92 16.90
N ASN A 145 -7.72 -3.35 17.28
CA ASN A 145 -7.01 -4.43 16.57
C ASN A 145 -7.80 -5.76 16.58
N THR A 146 -8.52 -6.05 17.67
CA THR A 146 -9.36 -7.24 17.82
C THR A 146 -10.59 -7.15 16.92
N GLU A 147 -11.33 -6.04 16.97
CA GLU A 147 -12.51 -5.81 16.13
C GLU A 147 -12.17 -5.85 14.64
N ARG A 148 -11.03 -5.26 14.26
CA ARG A 148 -10.51 -5.34 12.89
C ARG A 148 -10.26 -6.79 12.47
N ALA A 149 -9.60 -7.58 13.32
CA ALA A 149 -9.31 -8.98 13.01
C ALA A 149 -10.59 -9.81 12.83
N ASP A 150 -11.57 -9.62 13.72
CA ASP A 150 -12.86 -10.31 13.67
C ASP A 150 -13.68 -9.89 12.44
N TYR A 151 -13.70 -8.61 12.11
CA TYR A 151 -14.37 -8.10 10.91
C TYR A 151 -13.74 -8.67 9.62
N ILE A 152 -12.41 -8.72 9.55
CA ILE A 152 -11.69 -9.30 8.41
C ILE A 152 -12.00 -10.79 8.30
N LYS A 153 -12.03 -11.51 9.43
CA LYS A 153 -12.34 -12.95 9.47
C LYS A 153 -13.76 -13.23 8.98
N LYS A 154 -14.74 -12.43 9.40
CA LYS A 154 -16.14 -12.54 8.96
C LYS A 154 -16.31 -12.26 7.46
N ASN A 155 -15.49 -11.37 6.90
CA ASN A 155 -15.54 -10.95 5.50
C ASN A 155 -14.37 -11.49 4.65
N GLN A 156 -13.75 -12.60 5.07
CA GLN A 156 -12.47 -13.07 4.52
C GLN A 156 -12.53 -13.31 3.00
N GLY A 157 -13.63 -13.86 2.49
CA GLY A 157 -13.80 -14.12 1.06
C GLY A 157 -13.69 -12.85 0.22
N GLY A 158 -14.34 -11.76 0.65
CA GLY A 158 -14.26 -10.46 -0.04
C GLY A 158 -12.85 -9.88 0.00
N TYR A 159 -12.19 -9.96 1.17
CA TYR A 159 -10.83 -9.44 1.33
C TYR A 159 -9.79 -10.21 0.52
N VAL A 160 -9.91 -11.54 0.44
CA VAL A 160 -9.04 -12.37 -0.39
C VAL A 160 -9.30 -12.08 -1.87
N GLY A 161 -10.56 -12.00 -2.31
CA GLY A 161 -10.89 -11.70 -3.71
C GLY A 161 -10.38 -10.33 -4.17
N PHE A 162 -10.62 -9.29 -3.37
CA PHE A 162 -10.10 -7.95 -3.64
C PHE A 162 -8.56 -7.92 -3.63
N GLY A 163 -7.94 -8.54 -2.62
CA GLY A 163 -6.49 -8.64 -2.54
C GLY A 163 -5.87 -9.38 -3.74
N LEU A 164 -6.56 -10.39 -4.27
CA LEU A 164 -6.10 -11.14 -5.44
C LEU A 164 -6.13 -10.26 -6.69
N ALA A 165 -7.21 -9.51 -6.89
CA ALA A 165 -7.28 -8.53 -7.99
C ALA A 165 -6.14 -7.51 -7.91
N CYS A 166 -5.83 -7.00 -6.71
CA CYS A 166 -4.71 -6.08 -6.50
C CYS A 166 -3.35 -6.72 -6.84
N VAL A 167 -3.11 -7.95 -6.35
CA VAL A 167 -1.88 -8.71 -6.61
C VAL A 167 -1.70 -8.95 -8.11
N LEU A 168 -2.77 -9.32 -8.83
CA LEU A 168 -2.73 -9.57 -10.26
C LEU A 168 -2.40 -8.31 -11.07
N LEU A 169 -2.97 -7.16 -10.70
CA LEU A 169 -2.67 -5.87 -11.34
C LEU A 169 -1.21 -5.44 -11.10
N ASN A 170 -0.64 -5.76 -9.94
CA ASN A 170 0.75 -5.45 -9.62
C ASN A 170 1.77 -6.33 -10.36
N LEU A 171 1.34 -7.34 -11.12
CA LEU A 171 2.23 -8.16 -11.95
C LEU A 171 2.86 -7.38 -13.11
N VAL A 172 2.36 -6.18 -13.42
CA VAL A 172 2.90 -5.31 -14.47
C VAL A 172 3.82 -4.25 -13.85
N PRO A 173 5.15 -4.43 -13.86
CA PRO A 173 6.07 -3.63 -13.05
C PRO A 173 6.11 -2.13 -13.38
N ILE A 174 5.88 -1.74 -14.63
CA ILE A 174 5.91 -0.34 -15.07
C ILE A 174 4.62 0.42 -14.69
N VAL A 175 3.48 -0.28 -14.66
CA VAL A 175 2.15 0.32 -14.43
C VAL A 175 1.76 0.26 -12.94
N ASN A 176 2.52 -0.47 -12.12
CA ASN A 176 2.25 -0.68 -10.70
C ASN A 176 2.04 0.62 -9.89
N ILE A 177 2.78 1.69 -10.21
CA ILE A 177 2.62 3.00 -9.53
C ILE A 177 1.22 3.59 -9.79
N VAL A 178 0.69 3.46 -11.01
CA VAL A 178 -0.66 3.93 -11.35
C VAL A 178 -1.70 3.05 -10.64
N PHE A 179 -1.45 1.74 -10.57
CA PHE A 179 -2.35 0.82 -9.89
C PHE A 179 -2.45 1.03 -8.38
N ALA A 180 -1.46 1.67 -7.74
CA ALA A 180 -1.59 2.07 -6.34
C ALA A 180 -2.82 2.98 -6.11
N PHE A 181 -3.08 3.91 -7.03
CA PHE A 181 -4.28 4.75 -7.00
C PHE A 181 -5.53 3.94 -7.35
N THR A 182 -5.45 3.02 -8.33
CA THR A 182 -6.57 2.13 -8.68
C THR A 182 -7.02 1.27 -7.51
N HIS A 183 -6.10 0.63 -6.79
CA HIS A 183 -6.40 -0.17 -5.59
C HIS A 183 -7.04 0.68 -4.51
N THR A 184 -6.52 1.89 -4.32
CA THR A 184 -7.03 2.85 -3.34
C THR A 184 -8.47 3.27 -3.65
N VAL A 185 -8.75 3.63 -4.91
CA VAL A 185 -10.12 3.99 -5.34
C VAL A 185 -11.06 2.79 -5.20
N GLY A 186 -10.62 1.59 -5.63
CA GLY A 186 -11.41 0.36 -5.50
C GLY A 186 -11.73 0.03 -4.03
N ALA A 187 -10.74 0.16 -3.15
CA ALA A 187 -10.90 0.00 -1.71
C ALA A 187 -11.88 1.02 -1.12
N ALA A 188 -11.78 2.31 -1.51
CA ALA A 188 -12.70 3.34 -1.04
C ALA A 188 -14.14 3.08 -1.51
N LEU A 189 -14.33 2.73 -2.79
CA LEU A 189 -15.66 2.38 -3.31
C LEU A 189 -16.23 1.13 -2.64
N TRP A 190 -15.40 0.16 -2.31
CA TRP A 190 -15.84 -1.01 -1.55
C TRP A 190 -16.25 -0.62 -0.13
N ALA A 191 -15.49 0.22 0.56
CA ALA A 191 -15.88 0.79 1.86
C ALA A 191 -17.24 1.52 1.79
N VAL A 192 -17.47 2.35 0.78
CA VAL A 192 -18.78 3.01 0.54
C VAL A 192 -19.90 1.98 0.40
N LYS A 193 -19.66 0.90 -0.33
CA LYS A 193 -20.66 -0.16 -0.52
C LYS A 193 -20.96 -0.86 0.82
N LEU A 194 -19.96 -1.11 1.65
CA LEU A 194 -20.14 -1.70 2.98
C LEU A 194 -20.99 -0.79 3.87
N GLU A 195 -20.69 0.51 3.92
CA GLU A 195 -21.48 1.48 4.69
C GLU A 195 -22.95 1.55 4.23
N LYS A 196 -23.20 1.55 2.91
CA LYS A 196 -24.57 1.51 2.37
C LYS A 196 -25.32 0.25 2.80
N ILE A 197 -24.64 -0.90 2.82
CA ILE A 197 -25.22 -2.17 3.28
C ILE A 197 -25.48 -2.14 4.78
N GLU A 198 -24.56 -1.60 5.58
CA GLU A 198 -24.73 -1.46 7.04
C GLU A 198 -25.88 -0.50 7.38
N ALA A 199 -25.97 0.65 6.73
CA ALA A 199 -27.07 1.60 6.91
C ALA A 199 -28.43 0.99 6.55
N SER A 200 -28.51 0.26 5.44
CA SER A 200 -29.77 -0.42 5.03
C SER A 200 -30.17 -1.59 5.94
N ARG A 201 -29.22 -2.15 6.72
CA ARG A 201 -29.52 -3.16 7.74
C ARG A 201 -30.08 -2.51 9.00
N GLY A 202 -29.49 -1.40 9.46
CA GLY A 202 -29.99 -0.65 10.62
C GLY A 202 -31.45 -0.20 10.44
N MET A 203 -31.82 0.25 9.23
CA MET A 203 -33.20 0.63 8.90
C MET A 203 -34.23 -0.52 8.90
N LYS A 204 -33.81 -1.79 8.94
CA LYS A 204 -34.72 -2.95 8.98
C LYS A 204 -34.91 -3.50 10.39
N GLU A 205 -34.10 -3.05 11.33
CA GLU A 205 -34.14 -3.48 12.73
C GLU A 205 -34.88 -2.47 13.63
N GLU A 206 -35.22 -1.28 13.09
CA GLU A 206 -36.14 -0.28 13.65
C GLU A 206 -37.57 -0.45 13.11
#